data_AF-A0A5R8PAM1-F1
#
_entry.id   AF-A0A5R8PAM1-F1
#
_cell.length_a   1.000
_cell.length_b   1.000
_cell.length_c   1.000
_cell.angle_alpha   90.00
_cell.angle_beta   90.00
_cell.angle_gamma   90.00
#
_symmetry.space_group_name_H-M   'P 1'
#
loop_
_entity.id
_entity.type
_entity.pdbx_description
1 polymer ?
#
loop_
_entity_poly.entity_id
_entity_poly.type
_entity_poly.pdbx_seq_one_letter_code
_entity_poly.pdbx_strand_id
1 'polypeptide(L)'
;MKTPALLVPATLLAGALTISACTAEPAAEADETHCAAVVFDPPFQRVEACSAEAVLVAAATAIFDYRPFEQRDQRAAFRSARPLMTREFATRAEQAALAWAPITTSQWQHWATNATAITTTVKVGADDHPPDSATSVQRVLAVELHPAGQARIAFAVYAHATRPAAGQRWLLADLGVRS
;
A
#
# COMPACT_ATOMS: atom_id res chain seq x y z
N MET A 1 2.80 88.78 -39.66
CA MET A 1 3.92 88.83 -38.69
C MET A 1 3.81 87.55 -37.85
N LYS A 2 4.73 86.58 -37.94
CA LYS A 2 6.15 86.52 -37.48
C LYS A 2 6.24 86.12 -35.99
N THR A 3 6.87 84.97 -35.73
CA THR A 3 6.84 84.12 -34.50
C THR A 3 7.77 84.60 -33.37
N PRO A 4 7.57 84.13 -32.11
CA PRO A 4 8.27 82.95 -31.54
C PRO A 4 7.30 81.94 -30.83
N ALA A 5 7.55 80.64 -30.59
CA ALA A 5 8.72 79.83 -30.16
C ALA A 5 9.02 79.89 -28.63
N LEU A 6 9.27 78.81 -27.87
CA LEU A 6 9.36 77.34 -28.09
C LEU A 6 8.14 76.62 -27.40
N LEU A 7 8.03 75.33 -26.97
CA LEU A 7 8.82 74.07 -26.78
C LEU A 7 7.99 72.86 -27.35
N VAL A 8 8.33 71.56 -27.46
CA VAL A 8 9.22 70.56 -26.77
C VAL A 8 8.64 70.00 -25.45
N PRO A 9 8.65 68.66 -25.14
CA PRO A 9 9.21 67.48 -25.84
C PRO A 9 8.15 66.47 -26.37
N ALA A 10 8.59 65.26 -26.78
CA ALA A 10 7.77 64.20 -27.38
C ALA A 10 7.74 62.89 -26.54
N THR A 11 6.72 62.05 -26.77
CA THR A 11 6.62 60.67 -26.24
C THR A 11 6.02 59.71 -27.27
N LEU A 12 6.76 58.67 -27.63
CA LEU A 12 6.24 57.48 -28.31
C LEU A 12 5.76 56.48 -27.25
N LEU A 13 4.52 55.98 -27.37
CA LEU A 13 4.08 54.80 -26.63
C LEU A 13 4.08 53.59 -27.57
N ALA A 14 4.94 52.61 -27.28
CA ALA A 14 4.79 51.27 -27.83
C ALA A 14 3.78 50.48 -26.97
N GLY A 15 2.78 49.87 -27.61
CA GLY A 15 1.82 49.00 -26.92
C GLY A 15 2.47 47.68 -26.52
N ALA A 16 2.48 47.36 -25.24
CA ALA A 16 3.04 46.10 -24.74
C ALA A 16 2.08 44.92 -24.95
N LEU A 17 2.61 43.80 -25.45
CA LEU A 17 1.89 42.53 -25.57
C LEU A 17 1.95 41.78 -24.23
N THR A 18 0.84 41.73 -23.50
CA THR A 18 0.71 40.94 -22.28
C THR A 18 0.44 39.48 -22.60
N ILE A 19 1.50 38.67 -22.71
CA ILE A 19 1.38 37.21 -22.82
C ILE A 19 0.93 36.66 -21.46
N SER A 20 -0.30 36.14 -21.38
CA SER A 20 -0.83 35.50 -20.18
C SER A 20 -0.24 34.09 -20.02
N ALA A 21 1.02 34.02 -19.58
CA ALA A 21 1.64 32.78 -19.16
C ALA A 21 1.09 32.36 -17.79
N CYS A 22 -0.02 31.63 -17.77
CA CYS A 22 -0.39 30.84 -16.60
C CYS A 22 0.67 29.75 -16.43
N THR A 23 1.68 30.03 -15.61
CA THR A 23 2.60 29.02 -15.10
C THR A 23 1.79 27.95 -14.40
N ALA A 24 1.78 26.73 -14.96
CA ALA A 24 1.51 25.58 -14.14
C ALA A 24 2.56 25.58 -13.02
N GLU A 25 2.13 25.72 -11.77
CA GLU A 25 3.02 25.44 -10.65
C GLU A 25 3.56 24.02 -10.84
N PRO A 26 4.88 23.79 -10.75
CA PRO A 26 5.38 22.43 -10.70
C PRO A 26 4.72 21.80 -9.47
N ALA A 27 3.89 20.77 -9.70
CA ALA A 27 3.26 20.04 -8.61
C ALA A 27 4.39 19.60 -7.68
N ALA A 28 4.38 20.14 -6.46
CA ALA A 28 5.57 20.15 -5.61
C ALA A 28 6.14 18.74 -5.54
N GLU A 29 7.35 18.58 -6.08
CA GLU A 29 8.06 17.30 -6.04
C GLU A 29 8.03 16.86 -4.58
N ALA A 30 7.33 15.77 -4.31
CA ALA A 30 7.16 15.27 -2.97
C ALA A 30 8.54 14.81 -2.54
N ASP A 31 9.23 15.69 -1.80
CA ASP A 31 10.59 15.52 -1.32
C ASP A 31 10.81 14.06 -0.95
N GLU A 32 11.89 13.46 -1.44
CA GLU A 32 12.30 12.11 -1.07
C GLU A 32 12.85 12.15 0.37
N THR A 33 12.01 12.63 1.30
CA THR A 33 12.27 12.87 2.71
C THR A 33 12.72 11.55 3.29
N HIS A 34 14.03 11.41 3.45
CA HIS A 34 14.69 10.13 3.67
C HIS A 34 14.01 9.40 4.81
N CYS A 35 13.33 8.31 4.46
CA CYS A 35 12.40 7.66 5.36
C CYS A 35 13.19 6.90 6.44
N ALA A 36 13.45 7.59 7.55
CA ALA A 36 14.17 7.11 8.72
C ALA A 36 13.33 6.12 9.57
N ALA A 37 12.52 5.30 8.90
CA ALA A 37 11.67 4.30 9.50
C ALA A 37 12.49 3.20 10.18
N VAL A 38 12.12 2.87 11.42
CA VAL A 38 12.72 1.75 12.13
C VAL A 38 12.33 0.44 11.45
N VAL A 39 13.35 -0.30 11.01
CA VAL A 39 13.27 -1.67 10.45
C VAL A 39 12.39 -2.55 11.35
N PHE A 40 11.60 -3.45 10.74
CA PHE A 40 10.76 -4.36 11.50
C PHE A 40 11.57 -5.42 12.27
N ASP A 41 11.03 -5.85 13.40
CA ASP A 41 11.56 -6.96 14.19
C ASP A 41 11.60 -8.29 13.39
N PRO A 42 12.42 -9.27 13.79
CA PRO A 42 12.44 -10.60 13.18
C PRO A 42 11.03 -11.23 13.10
N PRO A 43 10.64 -11.89 11.98
CA PRO A 43 11.44 -12.22 10.80
C PRO A 43 11.41 -11.17 9.66
N PHE A 44 10.92 -9.96 9.92
CA PHE A 44 10.55 -9.00 8.87
C PHE A 44 11.62 -7.94 8.55
N GLN A 45 12.88 -8.14 8.97
CA GLN A 45 13.94 -7.13 8.80
C GLN A 45 14.28 -6.79 7.33
N ARG A 46 13.81 -7.61 6.38
CA ARG A 46 13.96 -7.40 4.92
C ARG A 46 12.74 -6.73 4.27
N VAL A 47 11.71 -6.36 5.04
CA VAL A 47 10.54 -5.63 4.54
C VAL A 47 10.88 -4.14 4.52
N GLU A 48 10.79 -3.52 3.35
CA GLU A 48 11.03 -2.09 3.16
C GLU A 48 9.94 -1.26 3.84
N ALA A 49 10.16 -0.90 5.11
CA ALA A 49 9.22 -0.15 5.95
C ALA A 49 8.72 1.18 5.35
N CYS A 50 9.42 1.70 4.35
CA CYS A 50 9.13 2.94 3.63
C CYS A 50 8.26 2.75 2.38
N SER A 51 8.20 1.53 1.84
CA SER A 51 7.32 1.17 0.72
C SER A 51 6.02 0.59 1.28
N ALA A 52 4.91 1.29 1.03
CA ALA A 52 3.59 0.80 1.43
C ALA A 52 3.28 -0.55 0.76
N GLU A 53 3.64 -0.72 -0.51
CA GLU A 53 3.41 -1.95 -1.26
C GLU A 53 4.25 -3.12 -0.72
N ALA A 54 5.51 -2.89 -0.34
CA ALA A 54 6.34 -3.92 0.29
C ALA A 54 5.75 -4.38 1.63
N VAL A 55 5.25 -3.45 2.45
CA VAL A 55 4.56 -3.76 3.71
C VAL A 55 3.24 -4.51 3.47
N LEU A 56 2.43 -4.07 2.50
CA LEU A 56 1.16 -4.73 2.14
C LEU A 56 1.38 -6.16 1.64
N VAL A 57 2.32 -6.37 0.71
CA VAL A 57 2.66 -7.69 0.17
C VAL A 57 3.23 -8.60 1.26
N ALA A 58 4.14 -8.10 2.10
CA ALA A 58 4.72 -8.89 3.20
C ALA A 58 3.67 -9.25 4.27
N ALA A 59 2.79 -8.31 4.65
CA ALA A 59 1.74 -8.53 5.64
C ALA A 59 0.71 -9.54 5.14
N ALA A 60 0.23 -9.40 3.90
CA ALA A 60 -0.65 -10.39 3.29
C ALA A 60 0.04 -11.77 3.16
N THR A 61 1.30 -11.82 2.70
CA THR A 61 2.06 -13.08 2.59
C THR A 61 2.15 -13.79 3.94
N ALA A 62 2.38 -13.05 5.04
CA ALA A 62 2.44 -13.62 6.39
C ALA A 62 1.06 -14.01 6.96
N ILE A 63 0.01 -13.23 6.70
CA ILE A 63 -1.38 -13.57 7.07
C ILE A 63 -1.83 -14.88 6.41
N PHE A 64 -1.33 -15.16 5.20
CA PHE A 64 -1.64 -16.33 4.40
C PHE A 64 -0.50 -17.37 4.34
N ASP A 65 0.53 -17.30 5.21
CA ASP A 65 1.57 -18.33 5.39
C ASP A 65 0.99 -19.52 6.19
N TYR A 66 0.10 -20.27 5.54
CA TYR A 66 -0.65 -21.35 6.14
C TYR A 66 0.16 -22.65 6.19
N ARG A 67 0.27 -23.19 7.40
CA ARG A 67 1.02 -24.44 7.67
C ARG A 67 0.16 -25.37 8.53
N PRO A 68 -0.86 -26.04 7.97
CA PRO A 68 -1.87 -26.75 8.76
C PRO A 68 -1.32 -27.86 9.68
N PHE A 69 -0.12 -28.36 9.43
CA PHE A 69 0.59 -29.30 10.30
C PHE A 69 1.16 -28.64 11.58
N GLU A 70 1.62 -27.39 11.49
CA GLU A 70 2.20 -26.61 12.61
C GLU A 70 1.13 -25.74 13.30
N GLN A 71 0.11 -25.33 12.54
CA GLN A 71 -0.86 -24.31 12.90
C GLN A 71 -2.24 -24.92 13.19
N ARG A 72 -2.81 -24.63 14.37
CA ARG A 72 -4.17 -25.08 14.72
C ARG A 72 -5.23 -24.60 13.73
N ASP A 73 -5.14 -23.35 13.31
CA ASP A 73 -6.06 -22.68 12.39
C ASP A 73 -5.39 -21.43 11.78
N GLN A 74 -6.03 -20.84 10.76
CA GLN A 74 -5.55 -19.70 9.97
C GLN A 74 -5.09 -18.50 10.83
N ARG A 75 -5.63 -18.35 12.05
CA ARG A 75 -5.30 -17.23 12.95
C ARG A 75 -3.86 -17.31 13.45
N ALA A 76 -3.20 -18.47 13.35
CA ALA A 76 -1.77 -18.60 13.66
C ALA A 76 -0.89 -17.77 12.71
N ALA A 77 -1.20 -17.80 11.40
CA ALA A 77 -0.54 -16.98 10.39
C ALA A 77 -0.88 -15.49 10.56
N PHE A 78 -2.15 -15.15 10.86
CA PHE A 78 -2.51 -13.78 11.25
C PHE A 78 -1.69 -13.27 12.45
N ARG A 79 -1.50 -14.11 13.49
CA ARG A 79 -0.73 -13.73 14.68
C ARG A 79 0.76 -13.53 14.40
N SER A 80 1.38 -14.26 13.47
CA SER A 80 2.78 -14.03 13.09
C SER A 80 2.99 -12.73 12.32
N ALA A 81 2.01 -12.32 11.51
CA ALA A 81 2.04 -11.09 10.72
C ALA A 81 1.88 -9.79 11.55
N ARG A 82 1.52 -9.87 12.84
CA ARG A 82 1.20 -8.70 13.70
C ARG A 82 2.26 -7.59 13.76
N PRO A 83 3.60 -7.83 13.64
CA PRO A 83 4.59 -6.74 13.60
C PRO A 83 4.45 -5.79 12.41
N LEU A 84 3.79 -6.22 11.33
CA LEU A 84 3.52 -5.42 10.13
C LEU A 84 2.18 -4.65 10.18
N MET A 85 1.43 -4.74 11.29
CA MET A 85 0.08 -4.22 11.42
C MET A 85 0.00 -2.99 12.33
N THR A 86 -1.05 -2.17 12.17
CA THR A 86 -1.47 -1.25 13.22
C THR A 86 -1.97 -2.05 14.43
N ARG A 87 -1.76 -1.52 15.64
CA ARG A 87 -2.22 -2.17 16.89
C ARG A 87 -3.73 -2.43 16.88
N GLU A 88 -4.50 -1.50 16.33
CA GLU A 88 -5.95 -1.61 16.24
C GLU A 88 -6.37 -2.77 15.34
N PHE A 89 -5.84 -2.84 14.11
CA PHE A 89 -6.11 -3.94 13.17
C PHE A 89 -5.72 -5.30 13.76
N ALA A 90 -4.52 -5.38 14.34
CA ALA A 90 -4.01 -6.57 15.02
C ALA A 90 -4.87 -7.03 16.22
N THR A 91 -5.68 -6.14 16.81
CA THR A 91 -6.62 -6.45 17.90
C THR A 91 -8.02 -6.82 17.38
N ARG A 92 -8.56 -6.11 16.36
CA ARG A 92 -9.94 -6.35 15.90
C ARG A 92 -10.09 -7.50 14.91
N ALA A 93 -9.07 -7.77 14.08
CA ALA A 93 -9.24 -8.61 12.89
C ALA A 93 -8.95 -10.11 13.07
N GLU A 94 -8.38 -10.55 14.20
CA GLU A 94 -7.91 -11.95 14.37
C GLU A 94 -9.02 -12.99 14.15
N GLN A 95 -10.28 -12.72 14.52
CA GLN A 95 -11.37 -13.67 14.29
C GLN A 95 -11.85 -13.70 12.83
N ALA A 96 -11.70 -12.60 12.09
CA ALA A 96 -12.07 -12.52 10.68
C ALA A 96 -11.11 -13.31 9.78
N ALA A 97 -9.86 -13.52 10.21
CA ALA A 97 -8.85 -14.29 9.48
C ALA A 97 -9.24 -15.77 9.21
N LEU A 98 -10.23 -16.32 9.92
CA LEU A 98 -10.80 -17.65 9.61
C LEU A 98 -11.66 -17.66 8.33
N ALA A 99 -12.14 -16.51 7.87
CA ALA A 99 -13.10 -16.37 6.77
C ALA A 99 -12.52 -15.65 5.54
N TRP A 100 -11.25 -15.22 5.59
CA TRP A 100 -10.62 -14.47 4.50
C TRP A 100 -10.18 -15.35 3.33
N ALA A 101 -9.59 -16.51 3.58
CA ALA A 101 -9.30 -17.46 2.51
C ALA A 101 -10.50 -18.40 2.33
N PRO A 102 -10.90 -18.77 1.09
CA PRO A 102 -12.02 -19.67 0.82
C PRO A 102 -11.63 -21.13 1.06
N ILE A 103 -11.32 -21.45 2.32
CA ILE A 103 -10.88 -22.76 2.81
C ILE A 103 -11.87 -23.27 3.85
N THR A 104 -12.36 -24.50 3.68
CA THR A 104 -13.26 -25.11 4.68
C THR A 104 -12.48 -25.72 5.84
N THR A 105 -13.13 -25.86 7.00
CA THR A 105 -12.55 -26.56 8.17
C THR A 105 -12.15 -28.01 7.83
N SER A 106 -12.90 -28.69 6.96
CA SER A 106 -12.57 -30.05 6.51
C SER A 106 -11.35 -30.08 5.58
N GLN A 107 -11.17 -29.07 4.73
CA GLN A 107 -9.98 -28.92 3.89
C GLN A 107 -8.73 -28.62 4.74
N TRP A 108 -8.84 -27.70 5.70
CA TRP A 108 -7.75 -27.43 6.66
C TRP A 108 -7.36 -28.69 7.45
N GLN A 109 -8.34 -29.42 8.00
CA GLN A 109 -8.09 -30.66 8.73
C GLN A 109 -7.47 -31.75 7.85
N HIS A 110 -7.90 -31.86 6.59
CA HIS A 110 -7.30 -32.79 5.63
C HIS A 110 -5.82 -32.45 5.36
N TRP A 111 -5.49 -31.18 5.13
CA TRP A 111 -4.10 -30.74 4.95
C TRP A 111 -3.25 -30.95 6.22
N ALA A 112 -3.81 -30.69 7.40
CA ALA A 112 -3.14 -30.93 8.68
C ALA A 112 -2.79 -32.41 8.86
N THR A 113 -3.76 -33.31 8.64
CA THR A 113 -3.58 -34.76 8.77
C THR A 113 -2.59 -35.34 7.75
N ASN A 114 -2.50 -34.76 6.55
CA ASN A 114 -1.63 -35.25 5.47
C ASN A 114 -0.32 -34.43 5.33
N ALA A 115 -0.02 -33.54 6.28
CA ALA A 115 1.13 -32.62 6.25
C ALA A 115 1.29 -31.88 4.90
N THR A 116 0.17 -31.48 4.29
CA THR A 116 0.18 -30.82 2.97
C THR A 116 0.83 -29.45 3.09
N ALA A 117 2.02 -29.31 2.51
CA ALA A 117 2.68 -28.02 2.37
C ALA A 117 1.84 -27.08 1.47
N ILE A 118 1.74 -25.81 1.85
CA ILE A 118 1.09 -24.76 1.08
C ILE A 118 2.13 -23.69 0.80
N THR A 119 2.31 -23.35 -0.48
CA THR A 119 3.10 -22.17 -0.88
C THR A 119 2.14 -21.02 -1.17
N THR A 120 2.42 -19.84 -0.63
CA THR A 120 1.60 -18.64 -0.84
C THR A 120 2.35 -17.65 -1.71
N THR A 121 1.67 -17.12 -2.73
CA THR A 121 2.20 -16.03 -3.58
C THR A 121 1.26 -14.84 -3.54
N VAL A 122 1.79 -13.66 -3.25
CA VAL A 122 1.07 -12.39 -3.25
C VAL A 122 1.69 -11.43 -4.25
N LYS A 123 0.85 -10.73 -5.03
CA LYS A 123 1.26 -9.69 -5.98
C LYS A 123 0.32 -8.49 -5.85
N VAL A 124 0.83 -7.29 -6.09
CA VAL A 124 -0.03 -6.11 -6.27
C VAL A 124 -0.84 -6.29 -7.56
N GLY A 125 -2.15 -6.07 -7.49
CA GLY A 125 -3.06 -6.08 -8.65
C GLY A 125 -2.99 -4.77 -9.44
N ALA A 126 -3.60 -4.76 -10.63
CA ALA A 126 -3.71 -3.58 -11.48
C ALA A 126 -5.09 -2.90 -11.37
N ASP A 127 -5.88 -3.28 -10.37
CA ASP A 127 -7.23 -2.76 -10.13
C ASP A 127 -7.21 -1.32 -9.61
N ASP A 128 -8.21 -0.51 -10.03
CA ASP A 128 -8.38 0.86 -9.56
C ASP A 128 -8.48 0.95 -8.04
N HIS A 129 -7.73 1.88 -7.45
CA HIS A 129 -7.75 2.19 -6.03
C HIS A 129 -7.94 3.71 -5.81
N PRO A 130 -8.41 4.14 -4.61
CA PRO A 130 -8.41 5.56 -4.25
C PRO A 130 -7.01 6.17 -4.38
N PRO A 131 -6.89 7.47 -4.72
CA PRO A 131 -5.61 8.16 -4.78
C PRO A 131 -4.81 8.03 -3.47
N ASP A 132 -3.53 7.71 -3.59
CA ASP A 132 -2.63 7.62 -2.45
C ASP A 132 -2.38 9.01 -1.82
N SER A 133 -2.05 9.02 -0.53
CA SER A 133 -1.66 10.22 0.20
C SER A 133 -0.34 10.01 0.95
N ALA A 134 0.23 11.09 1.48
CA ALA A 134 1.45 11.05 2.28
C ALA A 134 1.36 10.11 3.52
N THR A 135 0.16 9.69 3.95
CA THR A 135 -0.09 8.86 5.14
C THR A 135 -1.06 7.69 4.93
N SER A 136 -1.62 7.50 3.73
CA SER A 136 -2.59 6.44 3.42
C SER A 136 -2.39 5.89 2.01
N VAL A 137 -2.30 4.56 1.86
CA VAL A 137 -2.16 3.86 0.56
C VAL A 137 -3.12 2.67 0.52
N GLN A 138 -3.80 2.47 -0.61
CA GLN A 138 -4.70 1.32 -0.81
C GLN A 138 -4.32 0.53 -2.06
N ARG A 139 -4.34 -0.81 -1.98
CA ARG A 139 -4.12 -1.70 -3.12
C ARG A 139 -5.05 -2.90 -3.08
N VAL A 140 -5.42 -3.40 -4.24
CA VAL A 140 -5.85 -4.80 -4.40
C VAL A 140 -4.60 -5.66 -4.55
N LEU A 141 -4.57 -6.80 -3.87
CA LEU A 141 -3.52 -7.80 -3.98
C LEU A 141 -4.12 -9.10 -4.50
N ALA A 142 -3.52 -9.66 -5.55
CA ALA A 142 -3.81 -11.01 -6.00
C ALA A 142 -3.07 -12.00 -5.09
N VAL A 143 -3.82 -12.85 -4.38
CA VAL A 143 -3.28 -13.93 -3.54
C VAL A 143 -3.60 -15.26 -4.20
N GLU A 144 -2.58 -16.10 -4.37
CA GLU A 144 -2.76 -17.52 -4.70
C GLU A 144 -2.13 -18.40 -3.62
N LEU A 145 -2.88 -19.41 -3.18
CA LEU A 145 -2.41 -20.51 -2.34
C LEU A 145 -2.21 -21.74 -3.23
N HIS A 146 -1.08 -22.41 -3.05
CA HIS A 146 -0.67 -23.59 -3.82
C HIS A 146 -0.45 -24.78 -2.87
N PRO A 147 -1.50 -25.54 -2.49
CA PRO A 147 -1.37 -26.75 -1.70
C PRO A 147 -0.75 -27.87 -2.54
N ALA A 148 0.25 -28.56 -2.00
CA ALA A 148 1.01 -29.57 -2.73
C ALA A 148 0.12 -30.69 -3.30
N GLY A 149 0.19 -30.90 -4.62
CA GLY A 149 -0.58 -31.91 -5.33
C GLY A 149 -2.07 -31.58 -5.56
N GLN A 150 -2.51 -30.34 -5.30
CA GLN A 150 -3.91 -29.92 -5.43
C GLN A 150 -4.07 -28.71 -6.37
N ALA A 151 -5.31 -28.33 -6.67
CA ALA A 151 -5.59 -27.13 -7.44
C ALA A 151 -5.24 -25.86 -6.63
N ARG A 152 -4.70 -24.84 -7.31
CA ARG A 152 -4.44 -23.53 -6.69
C ARG A 152 -5.75 -22.83 -6.31
N ILE A 153 -5.72 -22.07 -5.22
CA ILE A 153 -6.85 -21.28 -4.71
C ILE A 153 -6.47 -19.81 -4.84
N ALA A 154 -7.19 -19.04 -5.66
CA ALA A 154 -6.90 -17.63 -5.94
C ALA A 154 -8.04 -16.72 -5.45
N PHE A 155 -7.71 -15.57 -4.85
CA PHE A 155 -8.69 -14.58 -4.39
C PHE A 155 -8.08 -13.16 -4.32
N ALA A 156 -8.96 -12.14 -4.29
CA ALA A 156 -8.58 -10.73 -4.28
C ALA A 156 -8.66 -10.13 -2.87
N VAL A 157 -7.55 -9.57 -2.41
CA VAL A 157 -7.40 -8.97 -1.08
C VAL A 157 -7.33 -7.45 -1.21
N TYR A 158 -8.27 -6.75 -0.58
CA TYR A 158 -8.33 -5.29 -0.54
C TYR A 158 -7.61 -4.84 0.73
N ALA A 159 -6.44 -4.22 0.59
CA ALA A 159 -5.54 -3.93 1.71
C ALA A 159 -5.25 -2.43 1.82
N HIS A 160 -5.30 -1.91 3.06
CA HIS A 160 -5.07 -0.52 3.39
C HIS A 160 -3.85 -0.38 4.29
N ALA A 161 -2.86 0.42 3.88
CA ALA A 161 -1.71 0.79 4.68
C ALA A 161 -1.81 2.24 5.16
N THR A 162 -1.37 2.50 6.38
CA THR A 162 -1.20 3.86 6.92
C THR A 162 0.16 4.05 7.57
N ARG A 163 0.59 5.31 7.68
CA ARG A 163 1.71 5.72 8.54
C ARG A 163 1.36 7.02 9.29
N PRO A 164 1.86 7.24 10.53
CA PRO A 164 1.47 8.41 11.32
C PRO A 164 1.85 9.77 10.70
N ALA A 165 2.95 9.81 9.95
CA ALA A 165 3.47 11.00 9.27
C ALA A 165 4.37 10.58 8.10
N ALA A 166 4.79 11.53 7.26
CA ALA A 166 5.83 11.29 6.27
C ALA A 166 7.14 10.81 6.95
N GLY A 167 7.94 10.00 6.24
CA GLY A 167 9.18 9.41 6.77
C GLY A 167 9.01 8.32 7.84
N GLN A 168 7.80 8.10 8.37
CA GLN A 168 7.51 6.98 9.29
C GLN A 168 7.20 5.68 8.54
N ARG A 169 7.29 4.54 9.24
CA ARG A 169 6.97 3.23 8.66
C ARG A 169 5.49 3.08 8.33
N TRP A 170 5.21 2.44 7.21
CA TRP A 170 3.88 1.94 6.87
C TRP A 170 3.51 0.73 7.71
N LEU A 171 2.21 0.56 7.97
CA LEU A 171 1.61 -0.57 8.66
C LEU A 171 0.27 -0.94 8.01
N LEU A 172 -0.04 -2.23 7.92
CA LEU A 172 -1.35 -2.73 7.49
C LEU A 172 -2.42 -2.30 8.51
N ALA A 173 -3.39 -1.51 8.06
CA ALA A 173 -4.43 -0.87 8.87
C ALA A 173 -5.82 -1.47 8.65
N ASP A 174 -6.09 -2.03 7.47
CA ASP A 174 -7.27 -2.87 7.22
C ASP A 174 -7.02 -3.90 6.11
N LEU A 175 -7.81 -4.98 6.13
CA LEU A 175 -7.82 -6.03 5.10
C LEU A 175 -9.23 -6.60 4.94
N GLY A 176 -9.76 -6.51 3.72
CA GLY A 176 -10.95 -7.24 3.29
C GLY A 176 -10.61 -8.26 2.20
N VAL A 177 -11.42 -9.31 2.07
CA VAL A 177 -11.35 -10.24 0.93
C VAL A 177 -12.70 -10.27 0.22
N ARG A 178 -12.68 -10.44 -1.10
CA ARG A 178 -13.87 -10.74 -1.90
C ARG A 178 -13.64 -12.02 -2.69
N SER A 179 -14.67 -12.85 -2.71
CA SER A 179 -14.76 -14.18 -3.33
C SER A 179 -16.02 -14.26 -4.18
#